data_AF-A0A1W9G4L1-F1
#
_entry.id   AF-A0A1W9G4L1-F1
#
_cell.length_a   1.000
_cell.length_b   1.000
_cell.length_c   1.000
_cell.angle_alpha   90.00
_cell.angle_beta   90.00
_cell.angle_gamma   90.00
#
_symmetry.space_group_name_H-M   'P 1'
#
loop_
_entity.id
_entity.type
_entity.pdbx_description
1 polymer ?
#
loop_
_entity_poly.entity_id
_entity_poly.type
_entity_poly.pdbx_seq_one_letter_code
_entity_poly.pdbx_strand_id
1 'polypeptide(L)'
;MVIGRLIITMCTALLWAAIHSPAWALSLDEAKAQGWVGEKASGYLGVVNPSNAEARSLMDDVNKKRRQAYEEIAKRNGTSVQAVETLAGEKAIQNTKPGNFIEGGGGWIKK
;
A
#
# COMPACT_ATOMS: atom_id res chain seq x y z
N MET A 1 29.56 -61.68 -7.47
CA MET A 1 30.04 -61.40 -8.84
C MET A 1 30.08 -59.89 -8.99
N VAL A 2 31.28 -59.32 -8.92
CA VAL A 2 31.53 -57.87 -8.81
C VAL A 2 31.50 -57.28 -10.23
N ILE A 3 30.44 -56.56 -10.58
CA ILE A 3 30.38 -55.82 -11.84
C ILE A 3 31.15 -54.52 -11.62
N GLY A 4 32.41 -54.54 -12.01
CA GLY A 4 33.28 -53.39 -12.00
C GLY A 4 32.99 -52.44 -13.17
N ARG A 5 33.16 -51.14 -12.91
CA ARG A 5 34.12 -50.23 -13.56
C ARG A 5 33.57 -48.80 -13.54
N LEU A 6 34.08 -48.08 -12.55
CA LEU A 6 34.44 -46.67 -12.56
C LEU A 6 34.57 -46.06 -13.97
N ILE A 7 33.65 -45.17 -14.37
CA ILE A 7 33.91 -44.09 -15.33
C ILE A 7 33.29 -42.81 -14.79
N ILE A 8 34.18 -41.88 -14.46
CA ILE A 8 33.94 -40.49 -14.11
C ILE A 8 33.33 -39.80 -15.34
N THR A 9 32.16 -39.18 -15.19
CA THR A 9 31.74 -38.07 -16.07
C THR A 9 31.04 -37.02 -15.23
N MET A 10 31.86 -36.05 -14.82
CA MET A 10 31.47 -34.72 -14.37
C MET A 10 30.74 -34.03 -15.52
N CYS A 11 29.43 -33.77 -15.41
CA CYS A 11 28.76 -32.76 -16.22
C CYS A 11 27.46 -32.28 -15.55
N THR A 12 27.51 -31.01 -15.16
CA THR A 12 26.38 -30.07 -15.04
C THR A 12 25.38 -30.30 -13.92
N ALA A 13 25.74 -29.75 -12.76
CA ALA A 13 24.81 -29.04 -11.90
C ALA A 13 23.89 -28.13 -12.73
N LEU A 14 22.59 -28.42 -12.71
CA LEU A 14 21.53 -27.45 -12.94
C LEU A 14 20.68 -27.48 -11.68
N LEU A 15 21.23 -26.89 -10.62
CA LEU A 15 20.42 -26.23 -9.60
C LEU A 15 19.57 -25.23 -10.36
N TRP A 16 18.31 -25.58 -10.62
CA TRP A 16 17.30 -24.59 -10.93
C TRP A 16 17.03 -23.84 -9.63
N ALA A 17 17.89 -22.86 -9.33
CA ALA A 17 17.60 -21.87 -8.32
C ALA A 17 16.33 -21.17 -8.78
N ALA A 18 15.21 -21.51 -8.13
CA ALA A 18 13.97 -20.77 -8.27
C ALA A 18 14.25 -19.36 -7.76
N ILE A 19 14.51 -18.45 -8.70
CA ILE A 19 14.65 -17.02 -8.44
C ILE A 19 13.25 -16.51 -8.10
N HIS A 20 12.79 -16.77 -6.88
CA HIS A 20 11.65 -16.07 -6.32
C HIS A 20 12.15 -14.67 -6.00
N SER A 21 11.98 -13.74 -6.92
CA SER A 21 12.06 -12.33 -6.60
C SER A 21 11.03 -12.08 -5.49
N PRO A 22 11.42 -11.60 -4.29
CA PRO A 22 10.42 -11.10 -3.37
C PRO A 22 9.72 -9.95 -4.08
N ALA A 23 8.42 -10.08 -4.35
CA ALA A 23 7.62 -8.94 -4.77
C ALA A 23 7.46 -8.05 -3.53
N TRP A 24 8.19 -6.94 -3.46
CA TRP A 24 8.04 -5.97 -2.38
C TRP A 24 6.69 -5.27 -2.60
N ALA A 25 5.71 -5.58 -1.74
CA ALA A 25 4.43 -4.88 -1.77
C ALA A 25 4.66 -3.42 -1.36
N LEU A 26 4.20 -2.48 -2.19
CA LEU A 26 4.26 -1.06 -1.91
C LEU A 26 3.51 -0.75 -0.62
N SER A 27 4.20 -0.21 0.39
CA SER A 27 3.56 0.24 1.62
C SER A 27 2.89 1.61 1.45
N LEU A 28 1.91 1.90 2.31
CA LEU A 28 1.26 3.21 2.34
C LEU A 28 2.24 4.35 2.62
N ASP A 29 3.19 4.13 3.53
CA ASP A 29 4.15 5.17 3.90
C ASP A 29 5.13 5.47 2.76
N GLU A 30 5.59 4.44 2.03
CA GLU A 30 6.38 4.61 0.83
C GLU A 30 5.60 5.34 -0.26
N ALA A 31 4.35 4.93 -0.52
CA ALA A 31 3.50 5.58 -1.52
C ALA A 31 3.26 7.07 -1.20
N LYS A 32 3.09 7.42 0.08
CA LYS A 32 2.96 8.82 0.52
C LYS A 32 4.27 9.59 0.37
N ALA A 33 5.39 8.99 0.77
CA ALA A 33 6.71 9.62 0.69
C ALA A 33 7.13 9.87 -0.76
N GLN A 34 6.76 8.98 -1.68
CA GLN A 34 6.98 9.12 -3.12
C GLN A 34 5.97 10.06 -3.79
N GLY A 35 5.00 10.59 -3.03
CA GLY A 35 3.98 11.50 -3.54
C GLY A 35 3.02 10.84 -4.53
N TRP A 36 2.79 9.54 -4.40
CA TRP A 36 1.87 8.79 -5.26
C TRP A 36 0.43 8.84 -4.75
N VAL A 37 0.26 8.95 -3.43
CA VAL A 37 -1.04 9.11 -2.76
C VAL A 37 -0.98 10.25 -1.75
N GLY A 38 -2.13 10.85 -1.47
CA GLY A 38 -2.30 11.92 -0.48
C GLY A 38 -3.58 11.73 0.35
N GLU A 39 -3.66 12.43 1.48
CA GLU A 39 -4.81 12.37 2.38
C GLU A 39 -5.89 13.39 1.98
N LYS A 40 -7.17 12.98 2.04
CA LYS A 40 -8.32 13.84 1.78
C LYS A 40 -9.03 14.20 3.08
N ALA A 41 -9.70 15.35 3.10
CA ALA A 41 -10.53 15.78 4.24
C ALA A 41 -11.66 14.79 4.56
N SER A 42 -12.09 14.00 3.56
CA SER A 42 -13.05 12.90 3.71
C SER A 42 -12.55 11.68 4.50
N GLY A 43 -11.31 11.65 4.97
CA GLY A 43 -10.75 10.48 5.69
C GLY A 43 -10.17 9.40 4.78
N TYR A 44 -10.25 9.56 3.47
CA TYR A 44 -9.73 8.61 2.49
C TYR A 44 -8.45 9.11 1.82
N LEU A 45 -7.73 8.18 1.19
CA LEU A 45 -6.63 8.50 0.29
C LEU A 45 -7.15 8.87 -1.09
N GLY A 46 -6.42 9.72 -1.78
CA GLY A 46 -6.52 9.92 -3.22
C GLY A 46 -5.17 9.68 -3.89
N VAL A 47 -5.20 9.32 -5.17
CA VAL A 47 -3.99 9.20 -5.99
C VAL A 47 -3.56 10.58 -6.49
N VAL A 48 -2.29 10.92 -6.26
CA VAL A 48 -1.68 12.18 -6.70
C VAL A 48 -1.25 12.09 -8.16
N ASN A 49 -0.67 10.94 -8.56
CA ASN A 49 -0.33 10.66 -9.96
C ASN A 49 -1.32 9.63 -10.56
N PRO A 50 -2.34 10.07 -11.31
CA PRO A 50 -3.39 9.20 -11.85
C PRO A 50 -2.90 8.25 -12.95
N SER A 51 -1.61 8.21 -13.29
CA SER A 51 -1.05 7.18 -14.18
C SER A 51 -0.50 5.96 -13.43
N ASN A 52 -0.17 6.09 -12.14
CA ASN A 52 0.41 5.01 -11.33
C ASN A 52 -0.65 3.98 -10.90
N ALA A 53 -0.57 2.77 -11.45
CA ALA A 53 -1.55 1.70 -11.23
C ALA A 53 -1.40 1.05 -9.85
N GLU A 54 -0.17 0.91 -9.37
CA GLU A 54 0.17 0.37 -8.06
C GLU A 54 -0.38 1.27 -6.95
N ALA A 55 -0.25 2.59 -7.12
CA ALA A 55 -0.82 3.58 -6.20
C ALA A 55 -2.35 3.56 -6.17
N ARG A 56 -3.00 3.34 -7.33
CA ARG A 56 -4.47 3.14 -7.39
C ARG A 56 -4.89 1.90 -6.62
N SER A 57 -4.26 0.76 -6.88
CA SER A 57 -4.57 -0.50 -6.19
C SER A 57 -4.40 -0.36 -4.68
N LEU A 58 -3.29 0.24 -4.24
CA LEU A 58 -3.02 0.47 -2.82
C LEU A 58 -4.05 1.43 -2.20
N MET A 59 -4.40 2.51 -2.90
CA MET A 59 -5.44 3.46 -2.47
C MET A 59 -6.77 2.73 -2.27
N ASP A 60 -7.21 1.92 -3.23
CA ASP A 60 -8.46 1.18 -3.17
C ASP A 60 -8.49 0.20 -1.98
N ASP A 61 -7.40 -0.56 -1.80
CA ASP A 61 -7.27 -1.52 -0.70
C ASP A 61 -7.31 -0.83 0.67
N VAL A 62 -6.59 0.28 0.83
CA VAL A 62 -6.57 1.03 2.09
C VAL A 62 -7.91 1.70 2.34
N ASN A 63 -8.53 2.32 1.33
CA ASN A 63 -9.82 2.99 1.47
C ASN A 63 -10.93 2.00 1.83
N LYS A 64 -10.92 0.80 1.26
CA LYS A 64 -11.83 -0.28 1.64
C LYS A 64 -11.69 -0.66 3.12
N LYS A 65 -10.45 -0.86 3.59
CA LYS A 65 -10.17 -1.17 5.01
C LYS A 65 -10.59 -0.03 5.93
N ARG A 66 -10.32 1.22 5.56
CA ARG A 66 -10.74 2.42 6.30
C ARG A 66 -12.26 2.49 6.43
N ARG A 67 -12.99 2.28 5.32
CA ARG A 67 -14.45 2.30 5.32
C ARG A 67 -15.04 1.28 6.28
N GLN A 68 -14.55 0.03 6.24
CA GLN A 68 -14.98 -1.02 7.16
C GLN A 68 -14.73 -0.62 8.61
N ALA A 69 -13.54 -0.11 8.93
CA ALA A 69 -13.23 0.38 10.27
C ALA A 69 -14.14 1.55 10.70
N TYR A 70 -14.45 2.48 9.79
CA TYR A 70 -15.33 3.62 10.08
C TYR A 70 -16.77 3.18 10.34
N GLU A 71 -17.28 2.21 9.58
CA GLU A 71 -18.59 1.61 9.80
C GLU A 71 -18.68 0.92 11.17
N GLU A 72 -17.64 0.17 11.56
CA GLU A 72 -17.56 -0.47 12.88
C GLU A 72 -17.53 0.55 14.02
N ILE A 73 -16.72 1.61 13.90
CA ILE A 73 -16.62 2.69 14.88
C ILE A 73 -17.96 3.42 15.00
N ALA A 74 -18.58 3.76 13.86
CA ALA A 74 -19.86 4.45 13.80
C ALA A 74 -20.95 3.64 14.52
N LYS A 75 -21.05 2.34 14.21
CA LYS A 75 -21.98 1.42 14.85
C LYS A 75 -21.74 1.34 16.36
N ARG A 76 -20.49 1.14 16.79
CA ARG A 76 -20.15 1.01 18.21
C ARG A 76 -20.48 2.28 19.00
N ASN A 77 -20.28 3.44 18.39
CA ASN A 77 -20.42 4.72 19.06
C ASN A 77 -21.80 5.37 18.84
N GLY A 78 -22.71 4.72 18.11
CA GLY A 78 -24.03 5.27 17.80
C GLY A 78 -23.98 6.57 17.00
N THR A 79 -22.99 6.73 16.12
CA THR A 79 -22.80 7.94 15.29
C THR A 79 -22.87 7.62 13.80
N SER A 80 -22.84 8.64 12.94
CA SER A 80 -22.80 8.44 11.50
C SER A 80 -21.40 8.07 11.01
N VAL A 81 -21.31 7.28 9.96
CA VAL A 81 -20.03 6.97 9.29
C VAL A 81 -19.35 8.26 8.83
N GLN A 82 -20.12 9.22 8.32
CA GLN A 82 -19.61 10.51 7.86
C GLN A 82 -18.95 11.33 8.98
N ALA A 83 -19.46 11.28 10.22
CA ALA A 83 -18.82 11.94 11.34
C ALA A 83 -17.46 11.31 11.68
N VAL A 84 -17.35 9.99 11.57
CA VAL A 84 -16.09 9.26 11.77
C VAL A 84 -15.10 9.57 10.65
N GLU A 85 -15.55 9.58 9.40
CA GLU A 85 -14.76 9.93 8.21
C GLU A 85 -14.16 11.33 8.32
N THR A 86 -14.96 12.35 8.64
CA THR A 86 -14.49 13.73 8.81
C THR A 86 -13.43 13.83 9.90
N LEU A 87 -13.68 13.24 11.07
CA LEU A 87 -12.71 13.25 12.16
C LEU A 87 -11.42 12.50 11.80
N ALA A 88 -11.54 11.39 11.08
CA ALA A 88 -10.39 10.64 10.60
C ALA A 88 -9.58 11.43 9.57
N GLY A 89 -10.24 12.14 8.66
CA GLY A 89 -9.61 13.02 7.66
C GLY A 89 -8.88 14.18 8.30
N GLU A 90 -9.50 14.89 9.25
CA GLU A 90 -8.85 15.95 10.02
C GLU A 90 -7.57 15.44 10.70
N LYS A 91 -7.66 14.30 11.41
CA LYS A 91 -6.49 13.68 12.04
C LYS A 91 -5.44 13.24 11.03
N ALA A 92 -5.84 12.68 9.89
CA ALA A 92 -4.91 12.24 8.85
C ALA A 92 -4.13 13.43 8.27
N ILE A 93 -4.81 14.55 7.98
CA ILE A 93 -4.19 15.79 7.51
C ILE A 93 -3.23 16.37 8.57
N GLN A 94 -3.68 16.45 9.83
CA GLN A 94 -2.85 16.93 10.94
C GLN A 94 -1.58 16.09 11.12
N ASN A 95 -1.69 14.77 11.01
CA ASN A 95 -0.58 13.82 11.17
C ASN A 95 0.22 13.58 9.89
N THR A 96 -0.17 14.17 8.76
CA THR A 96 0.60 14.05 7.51
C THR A 96 2.01 14.64 7.72
N LYS A 97 3.04 13.89 7.35
CA LYS A 97 4.44 14.32 7.49
C LYS A 97 4.77 15.44 6.49
N PRO A 98 5.68 16.37 6.83
CA PRO A 98 6.22 17.32 5.85
C PRO A 98 6.78 16.58 4.63
N GLY A 99 6.52 17.12 3.44
CA GLY A 99 6.87 16.52 2.16
C GLY A 99 5.83 15.58 1.57
N ASN A 100 4.81 15.16 2.33
CA ASN A 100 3.70 14.34 1.82
C ASN A 100 2.52 15.22 1.38
N PHE A 101 1.56 14.63 0.66
CA PHE A 101 0.46 15.38 0.05
C PHE A 101 -0.86 15.29 0.82
N ILE A 102 -1.60 16.39 0.81
CA ILE A 102 -2.99 16.50 1.27
C ILE A 102 -3.85 17.17 0.19
N GLU A 103 -5.15 16.87 0.15
CA GLU A 103 -6.10 17.55 -0.73
C GLU A 103 -6.47 18.91 -0.14
N GLY A 104 -6.31 19.98 -0.93
CA GLY A 104 -6.77 21.32 -0.62
C GLY A 104 -7.77 21.83 -1.67
N GLY A 105 -8.20 23.09 -1.53
CA GLY A 105 -9.27 23.67 -2.35
C GLY A 105 -8.99 23.73 -3.86
N GLY A 106 -7.72 23.63 -4.29
CA GLY A 106 -7.31 23.63 -5.70
C GLY A 106 -6.65 22.33 -6.17
N GLY A 107 -6.74 21.24 -5.39
CA GLY A 107 -6.06 19.97 -5.65
C GLY A 107 -4.98 19.65 -4.62
N TRP A 108 -3.94 18.94 -5.04
CA TRP A 108 -2.93 18.41 -4.12
C TRP A 108 -1.96 19.50 -3.62
N ILE A 109 -1.81 19.59 -2.30
CA ILE A 109 -0.86 20.45 -1.61
C ILE A 109 0.20 19.57 -0.95
N LYS A 110 1.48 19.89 -1.17
CA LYS A 110 2.59 19.28 -0.44
C LYS A 110 2.75 19.99 0.90
N LYS A 111 2.67 19.25 2.01
CA LYS A 111 2.76 19.78 3.38
C LYS A 111 4.18 20.13 3.78
#